data_AF-A0A933KF12-F1
#
_entry.id   AF-A0A933KF12-F1
#
_cell.length_a   1.000
_cell.length_b   1.000
_cell.length_c   1.000
_cell.angle_alpha   90.00
_cell.angle_beta   90.00
_cell.angle_gamma   90.00
#
_symmetry.space_group_name_H-M   'P 1'
#
loop_
_entity.id
_entity.type
_entity.pdbx_description
1 polymer ?
#
loop_
_entity_poly.entity_id
_entity_poly.type
_entity_poly.pdbx_seq_one_letter_code
_entity_poly.pdbx_strand_id
1 'polypeptide(L)'
;MSRELRRNYLIRKSFQTKLILRLSLMILVTSLMVALIFIGSRYVVAIEAGNVAHFAMLDELSGLFFEVLVWWLLAYLLLFAFFALRFSHEIAGPLYRFEKALMEIADDGRLDARIRLREEDDEEFHYLADLFNRAVGRVRDAVSRAREASAGLREAATATPADTAELVRRCDALDDALRQVAGGPAAKPAATGQGSDGGPGSDEPEP
;
A
#
# COMPACT_ATOMS: atom_id res chain seq x y z
N MET A 1 10.25 34.88 12.46
CA MET A 1 10.45 34.31 13.81
C MET A 1 9.16 33.56 14.11
N SER A 2 9.03 32.24 14.07
CA SER A 2 9.93 31.09 14.11
C SER A 2 9.28 29.98 13.25
N ARG A 3 9.98 29.47 12.23
CA ARG A 3 9.57 28.25 11.53
C ARG A 3 9.86 27.09 12.48
N GLU A 4 8.86 26.63 13.22
CA GLU A 4 8.95 25.35 13.91
C GLU A 4 9.07 24.24 12.85
N LEU A 5 10.31 23.87 12.54
CA LEU A 5 10.63 22.60 11.91
C LEU A 5 10.30 21.51 12.94
N ARG A 6 9.01 21.16 13.04
CA ARG A 6 8.57 19.98 13.77
C ARG A 6 9.05 18.75 13.02
N ARG A 7 10.28 18.37 13.34
CA ARG A 7 10.91 17.11 12.98
C ARG A 7 10.23 15.98 13.75
N ASN A 8 8.99 15.68 13.35
CA ASN A 8 8.31 14.47 13.78
C ASN A 8 8.86 13.31 12.95
N TYR A 9 10.02 12.78 13.35
CA TYR A 9 10.55 11.51 12.83
C TYR A 9 9.83 10.29 13.44
N LEU A 10 8.70 10.52 14.14
CA LEU A 10 7.92 9.53 14.88
C LEU A 10 6.49 9.38 14.33
N ILE A 11 6.25 9.70 13.05
CA ILE A 11 4.88 9.83 12.52
C ILE A 11 4.09 8.51 12.52
N ARG A 12 4.69 7.32 12.60
CA ARG A 12 3.91 6.08 12.79
C ARG A 12 4.53 5.04 13.73
N LYS A 13 4.82 5.44 14.98
CA LYS A 13 4.97 4.49 16.10
C LYS A 13 3.80 3.49 16.14
N SER A 14 2.58 3.92 15.79
CA SER A 14 1.41 3.05 15.82
C SER A 14 1.45 1.89 14.81
N PHE A 15 2.02 2.08 13.61
CA PHE A 15 2.16 0.99 12.63
C PHE A 15 3.25 0.03 13.08
N GLN A 16 4.41 0.57 13.48
CA GLN A 16 5.53 -0.21 13.99
C GLN A 16 5.13 -1.01 15.24
N THR A 17 4.49 -0.40 16.23
CA THR A 17 4.01 -1.08 17.45
C THR A 17 2.94 -2.12 17.13
N LYS A 18 2.01 -1.86 16.21
CA LYS A 18 0.98 -2.86 15.84
C LYS A 18 1.58 -4.08 15.12
N LEU A 19 2.53 -3.87 14.21
CA LEU A 19 3.22 -4.96 13.51
C LEU A 19 4.13 -5.74 14.45
N ILE A 20 4.95 -5.04 15.25
CA ILE A 20 5.80 -5.63 16.29
C ILE A 20 4.95 -6.44 17.26
N LEU A 21 3.87 -5.87 17.79
CA LEU A 21 3.02 -6.57 18.75
C LEU A 21 2.35 -7.79 18.11
N ARG A 22 1.87 -7.70 16.86
CA ARG A 22 1.21 -8.81 16.17
C ARG A 22 2.18 -9.97 15.89
N LEU A 23 3.39 -9.68 15.39
CA LEU A 23 4.40 -10.71 15.10
C LEU A 23 4.98 -11.30 16.38
N SER A 24 5.30 -10.46 17.37
CA SER A 24 5.77 -10.93 18.69
C SER A 24 4.71 -11.76 19.39
N LEU A 25 3.42 -11.41 19.29
CA LEU A 25 2.33 -12.21 19.85
C LEU A 25 2.23 -13.57 19.15
N MET A 26 2.35 -13.63 17.82
CA MET A 26 2.36 -14.91 17.09
C MET A 26 3.45 -15.84 17.64
N ILE A 27 4.66 -15.31 17.82
CA ILE A 27 5.80 -16.11 18.26
C ILE A 27 5.69 -16.48 19.74
N LEU A 28 5.22 -15.56 20.58
CA LEU A 28 4.89 -15.86 21.98
C LEU A 28 3.87 -17.00 22.08
N VAL A 29 2.82 -16.98 21.26
CA VAL A 29 1.81 -18.05 21.23
C VAL A 29 2.44 -19.37 20.78
N THR A 30 3.29 -19.37 19.74
CA THR A 30 3.97 -20.60 19.31
C THR A 30 4.94 -21.13 20.36
N SER A 31 5.73 -20.28 21.01
CA SER A 31 6.61 -20.70 22.11
C SER A 31 5.82 -21.23 23.30
N LEU A 32 4.68 -20.61 23.64
CA LEU A 32 3.81 -21.09 24.70
C LEU A 32 3.20 -22.45 24.36
N MET A 33 2.75 -22.65 23.11
CA MET A 33 2.28 -23.96 22.65
C MET A 33 3.37 -25.03 22.78
N VAL A 34 4.59 -24.75 22.32
CA VAL A 34 5.71 -25.69 22.44
C VAL A 34 6.01 -26.00 23.90
N ALA A 35 6.01 -24.99 24.78
CA ALA A 35 6.23 -25.18 26.21
C ALA A 35 5.13 -26.04 26.86
N LEU A 36 3.85 -25.81 26.52
CA LEU A 36 2.73 -26.60 27.04
C LEU A 36 2.76 -28.05 26.54
N ILE A 37 3.10 -28.28 25.27
CA ILE A 37 3.28 -29.63 24.71
C ILE A 37 4.44 -30.34 25.44
N PHE A 38 5.54 -29.63 25.66
CA PHE A 38 6.68 -30.17 26.38
C PHE A 38 6.30 -30.55 27.82
N ILE A 39 5.66 -29.65 28.58
CA ILE A 39 5.18 -29.93 29.93
C ILE A 39 4.16 -31.08 29.93
N GLY A 40 3.20 -31.10 29.00
CA GLY A 40 2.22 -32.18 28.87
C GLY A 40 2.87 -33.54 28.62
N SER A 41 3.87 -33.59 27.73
CA SER A 41 4.63 -34.82 27.46
C SER A 41 5.35 -35.35 28.71
N ARG A 42 5.85 -34.45 29.58
CA ARG A 42 6.44 -34.80 30.88
C ARG A 42 5.44 -35.50 31.78
N TYR A 43 4.24 -34.93 31.92
CA TYR A 43 3.19 -35.50 32.78
C TYR A 43 2.71 -36.88 32.30
N VAL A 44 2.64 -37.12 30.99
CA VAL A 44 2.27 -38.42 30.45
C VAL A 44 3.33 -39.48 30.76
N VAL A 45 4.59 -39.21 30.42
CA VAL A 45 5.70 -40.14 30.68
C VAL A 45 5.89 -40.37 32.18
N ALA A 46 5.67 -39.34 32.99
CA ALA A 46 5.69 -39.40 34.45
C ALA A 46 4.69 -40.42 35.02
N ILE A 47 3.45 -40.39 34.54
CA ILE A 47 2.38 -41.29 34.97
C ILE A 47 2.63 -42.72 34.48
N GLU A 48 3.06 -42.89 33.23
CA GLU A 48 3.30 -44.20 32.63
C GLU A 48 4.54 -44.90 33.19
N ALA A 49 5.64 -44.17 33.41
CA ALA A 49 6.89 -44.79 33.78
C ALA A 49 6.86 -45.37 35.21
N GLY A 50 6.09 -44.80 36.13
CA GLY A 50 5.99 -45.25 37.54
C GLY A 50 7.33 -45.35 38.27
N ASN A 51 8.42 -44.89 37.67
CA ASN A 51 9.79 -45.25 38.00
C ASN A 51 10.66 -43.98 38.03
N VAL A 52 11.08 -43.61 39.23
CA VAL A 52 11.83 -42.38 39.56
C VAL A 52 13.17 -42.24 38.81
N ALA A 53 13.75 -43.34 38.32
CA ALA A 53 15.00 -43.29 37.55
C ALA A 53 14.81 -42.73 36.13
N HIS A 54 13.66 -43.02 35.49
CA HIS A 54 13.34 -42.46 34.18
C HIS A 54 13.02 -40.96 34.27
N PHE A 55 12.40 -40.54 35.38
CA PHE A 55 12.19 -39.12 35.69
C PHE A 55 13.48 -38.33 35.82
N ALA A 56 14.49 -38.85 36.51
CA ALA A 56 15.76 -38.14 36.74
C ALA A 56 16.52 -37.88 35.42
N MET A 57 16.56 -38.86 34.51
CA MET A 57 17.18 -38.69 33.19
C MET A 57 16.42 -37.69 32.32
N LEU A 58 15.09 -37.72 32.37
CA LEU A 58 14.27 -36.73 31.70
C LEU A 58 14.51 -35.34 32.31
N ASP A 59 14.69 -35.21 33.62
CA ASP A 59 14.91 -33.93 34.31
C ASP A 59 16.18 -33.22 33.85
N GLU A 60 17.27 -33.97 33.71
CA GLU A 60 18.54 -33.45 33.17
C GLU A 60 18.39 -32.98 31.70
N LEU A 61 17.65 -33.75 30.89
CA LEU A 61 17.31 -33.35 29.53
C LEU A 61 16.45 -32.07 29.51
N SER A 62 15.57 -31.88 30.50
CA SER A 62 14.65 -30.75 30.58
C SER A 62 15.34 -29.43 30.93
N GLY A 63 16.41 -29.48 31.72
CA GLY A 63 17.27 -28.30 31.96
C GLY A 63 17.89 -27.79 30.66
N LEU A 64 18.45 -28.70 29.86
CA LEU A 64 19.00 -28.37 28.54
C LEU A 64 17.93 -27.83 27.58
N PHE A 65 16.74 -28.41 27.55
CA PHE A 65 15.63 -27.89 26.73
C PHE A 65 15.19 -26.48 27.13
N PHE A 66 15.06 -26.22 28.43
CA PHE A 66 14.70 -24.90 28.93
C PHE A 66 15.78 -23.86 28.61
N GLU A 67 17.05 -24.22 28.80
CA GLU A 67 18.18 -23.36 28.47
C GLU A 67 18.22 -23.04 26.96
N VAL A 68 18.06 -24.05 26.09
CA VAL A 68 17.98 -23.85 24.63
C VAL A 68 16.78 -22.97 24.26
N LEU A 69 15.61 -23.16 24.89
CA LEU A 69 14.42 -22.35 24.62
C LEU A 69 14.65 -20.87 25.00
N VAL A 70 15.28 -20.61 26.14
CA VAL A 70 15.60 -19.24 26.58
C VAL A 70 16.60 -18.58 25.63
N TRP A 71 17.67 -19.28 25.25
CA TRP A 71 18.65 -18.77 24.28
C TRP A 71 18.02 -18.52 22.91
N TRP A 72 17.14 -19.42 22.46
CA TRP A 72 16.37 -19.23 21.24
C TRP A 72 15.53 -17.95 21.32
N LEU A 73 14.79 -17.76 22.42
CA LEU A 73 13.88 -16.62 22.59
C LEU A 73 14.64 -15.30 22.61
N LEU A 74 15.80 -15.28 23.27
CA LEU A 74 16.68 -14.13 23.31
C LEU A 74 17.27 -13.81 21.92
N ALA A 75 17.79 -14.82 21.22
CA ALA A 75 18.32 -14.65 19.87
C ALA A 75 17.26 -14.12 18.90
N TYR A 76 16.05 -14.67 18.98
CA TYR A 76 14.91 -14.19 18.21
C TYR A 76 14.57 -12.74 18.53
N LEU A 77 14.48 -12.36 19.81
CA LEU A 77 14.16 -10.99 20.21
C LEU A 77 15.18 -9.99 19.65
N LEU A 78 16.47 -10.33 19.70
CA LEU A 78 17.55 -9.51 19.16
C LEU A 78 17.46 -9.38 17.63
N LEU A 79 17.29 -10.50 16.93
CA LEU A 79 17.15 -10.52 15.47
C LEU A 79 15.93 -9.72 15.02
N PHE A 80 14.81 -9.91 15.71
CA PHE A 80 13.58 -9.20 15.41
C PHE A 80 13.69 -7.70 15.68
N ALA A 81 14.32 -7.29 16.79
CA ALA A 81 14.57 -5.88 17.08
C ALA A 81 15.42 -5.23 15.98
N PHE A 82 16.44 -5.93 15.49
CA PHE A 82 17.27 -5.48 14.37
C PHE A 82 16.46 -5.27 13.09
N PHE A 83 15.67 -6.27 12.67
CA PHE A 83 14.82 -6.14 11.47
C PHE A 83 13.74 -5.07 11.63
N ALA A 84 13.11 -4.97 12.80
CA ALA A 84 12.08 -3.98 13.07
C ALA A 84 12.62 -2.54 12.99
N LEU A 85 13.86 -2.31 13.44
CA LEU A 85 14.52 -1.01 13.30
C LEU A 85 14.83 -0.69 11.83
N ARG A 86 15.36 -1.67 11.09
CA ARG A 86 15.70 -1.49 9.68
C ARG A 86 14.45 -1.21 8.81
N PHE A 87 13.42 -2.03 8.98
CA PHE A 87 12.15 -1.89 8.27
C PHE A 87 11.44 -0.57 8.59
N SER A 88 11.55 -0.08 9.83
CA SER A 88 11.00 1.23 10.22
C SER A 88 11.64 2.37 9.42
N HIS A 89 12.97 2.31 9.21
CA HIS A 89 13.68 3.33 8.44
C HIS A 89 13.34 3.28 6.95
N GLU A 90 13.20 2.08 6.40
CA GLU A 90 12.91 1.82 4.98
C GLU A 90 11.52 2.34 4.56
N ILE A 91 10.49 2.14 5.39
CA ILE A 91 9.12 2.57 5.05
C ILE A 91 8.83 4.03 5.43
N ALA A 92 9.38 4.51 6.55
CA ALA A 92 9.01 5.84 7.06
C ALA A 92 9.41 6.97 6.10
N GLY A 93 10.54 6.81 5.40
CA GLY A 93 11.05 7.79 4.44
C GLY A 93 10.09 8.02 3.26
N PRO A 94 9.79 6.98 2.46
CA PRO A 94 8.84 7.07 1.36
C PRO A 94 7.48 7.58 1.82
N LEU A 95 6.92 6.99 2.88
CA LEU A 95 5.57 7.32 3.35
C LEU A 95 5.43 8.80 3.77
N TYR A 96 6.46 9.36 4.40
CA TYR A 96 6.48 10.79 4.73
C TYR A 96 6.42 11.68 3.48
N ARG A 97 7.10 11.29 2.39
CA ARG A 97 7.06 12.04 1.13
C ARG A 97 5.69 11.96 0.46
N PHE A 98 5.02 10.81 0.53
CA PHE A 98 3.62 10.67 0.10
C PHE A 98 2.69 11.58 0.90
N GLU A 99 2.79 11.54 2.23
CA GLU A 99 1.95 12.34 3.12
C GLU A 99 2.13 13.84 2.85
N LYS A 100 3.39 14.28 2.68
CA LYS A 100 3.68 15.68 2.37
C LYS A 100 3.11 16.11 1.01
N ALA A 101 3.27 15.29 -0.03
CA ALA A 101 2.72 15.62 -1.35
C ALA A 101 1.18 15.66 -1.34
N LEU A 102 0.55 14.77 -0.58
CA LEU A 102 -0.90 14.78 -0.38
C LEU A 102 -1.36 16.03 0.37
N MET A 103 -0.65 16.45 1.43
CA MET A 103 -0.96 17.69 2.15
C MET A 103 -0.82 18.92 1.25
N GLU A 104 0.24 19.03 0.44
CA GLU A 104 0.41 20.13 -0.52
C GLU A 104 -0.74 20.21 -1.53
N ILE A 105 -1.32 19.07 -1.93
CA ILE A 105 -2.49 19.04 -2.81
C ILE A 105 -3.78 19.35 -2.06
N ALA A 106 -3.98 18.78 -0.86
CA ALA A 106 -5.21 18.89 -0.10
C ALA A 106 -5.40 20.29 0.52
N ASP A 107 -4.34 20.84 1.10
CA ASP A 107 -4.40 22.10 1.85
C ASP A 107 -4.17 23.30 0.92
N ASP A 108 -3.17 23.22 0.05
CA ASP A 108 -2.76 24.36 -0.80
C ASP A 108 -3.29 24.27 -2.25
N GLY A 109 -3.91 23.15 -2.64
CA GLY A 109 -4.37 22.93 -4.02
C GLY A 109 -3.21 22.84 -5.04
N ARG A 110 -1.98 22.59 -4.58
CA ARG A 110 -0.77 22.63 -5.43
C ARG A 110 -0.61 21.34 -6.21
N LEU A 111 -1.20 21.30 -7.40
CA LEU A 111 -1.11 20.16 -8.32
C LEU A 111 0.28 19.99 -8.98
N ASP A 112 1.24 20.86 -8.68
CA ASP A 112 2.64 20.70 -9.09
C ASP A 112 3.44 19.77 -8.18
N ALA A 113 2.85 19.37 -7.04
CA ALA A 113 3.47 18.44 -6.11
C ALA A 113 3.78 17.11 -6.83
N ARG A 114 5.04 16.67 -6.72
CA ARG A 114 5.50 15.37 -7.23
C ARG A 114 6.22 14.61 -6.16
N ILE A 115 5.96 13.32 -6.10
CA ILE A 115 6.66 12.39 -5.23
C ILE A 115 7.95 11.96 -5.93
N ARG A 116 9.08 12.23 -5.30
CA ARG A 116 10.41 11.75 -5.72
C ARG A 116 11.02 11.00 -4.56
N LEU A 117 11.14 9.70 -4.74
CA LEU A 117 11.78 8.77 -3.81
C LEU A 117 13.29 8.69 -4.08
N ARG A 118 14.03 8.16 -3.12
CA ARG A 118 15.47 7.89 -3.28
C ARG A 118 15.65 6.56 -3.99
N GLU A 119 16.76 6.40 -4.69
CA GLU A 119 17.09 5.18 -5.46
C GLU A 119 17.24 3.93 -4.58
N GLU A 120 17.48 4.12 -3.29
CA GLU A 120 17.56 3.08 -2.26
C GLU A 120 16.20 2.68 -1.64
N ASP A 121 15.12 3.39 -1.98
CA ASP A 121 13.76 3.07 -1.51
C ASP A 121 13.19 1.88 -2.33
N ASP A 122 12.32 1.06 -1.74
CA ASP A 122 11.80 -0.14 -2.43
C ASP A 122 11.10 0.18 -3.77
N GLU A 123 11.27 -0.72 -4.75
CA GLU A 123 10.70 -0.60 -6.10
C GLU A 123 9.16 -0.48 -6.09
N GLU A 124 8.48 -1.10 -5.12
CA GLU A 124 7.03 -0.99 -4.94
C GLU A 124 6.60 0.45 -4.62
N PHE A 125 7.38 1.17 -3.80
CA PHE A 125 7.11 2.58 -3.53
C PHE A 125 7.37 3.45 -4.75
N HIS A 126 8.39 3.14 -5.56
CA HIS A 126 8.64 3.82 -6.83
C HIS A 126 7.46 3.68 -7.79
N TYR A 127 6.94 2.47 -7.97
CA TYR A 127 5.77 2.22 -8.79
C TYR A 127 4.54 3.03 -8.30
N LEU A 128 4.32 3.06 -6.99
CA LEU A 128 3.23 3.83 -6.39
C LEU A 128 3.42 5.35 -6.58
N ALA A 129 4.66 5.84 -6.45
CA ALA A 129 4.99 7.24 -6.65
C ALA A 129 4.74 7.67 -8.09
N ASP A 130 5.09 6.81 -9.06
CA ASP A 130 4.82 7.04 -10.47
C ASP A 130 3.33 7.04 -10.78
N LEU A 131 2.57 6.09 -10.21
CA LEU A 131 1.12 6.06 -10.36
C LEU A 131 0.47 7.33 -9.81
N PHE A 132 0.90 7.76 -8.63
CA PHE A 132 0.46 8.99 -8.00
C PHE A 132 0.77 10.21 -8.87
N ASN A 133 2.03 10.36 -9.30
CA ASN A 133 2.48 11.47 -10.14
C ASN A 133 1.70 11.55 -11.46
N ARG A 134 1.40 10.39 -12.07
CA ARG A 134 0.56 10.32 -13.28
C ARG A 134 -0.86 10.78 -13.01
N ALA A 135 -1.46 10.34 -11.91
CA ALA A 135 -2.83 10.72 -11.54
C ALA A 135 -2.95 12.23 -11.30
N VAL A 136 -2.07 12.80 -10.48
CA VAL A 136 -2.02 14.25 -10.20
C VAL A 136 -1.74 15.04 -11.48
N GLY A 137 -0.82 14.54 -12.32
CA GLY A 137 -0.53 15.12 -13.63
C GLY A 137 -1.78 15.24 -14.51
N ARG A 138 -2.61 14.19 -14.59
CA ARG A 138 -3.87 14.24 -15.36
C ARG A 138 -4.85 15.29 -14.83
N VAL A 139 -5.00 15.38 -13.52
CA VAL A 139 -5.88 16.39 -12.89
C VAL A 139 -5.37 17.80 -13.21
N ARG A 140 -4.07 18.03 -13.06
CA ARG A 140 -3.44 19.31 -13.39
C ARG A 140 -3.65 19.70 -14.85
N ASP A 141 -3.43 18.78 -15.77
CA ASP A 141 -3.57 19.04 -17.20
C ASP A 141 -5.03 19.35 -17.56
N ALA A 142 -6.00 18.67 -16.93
CA ALA A 142 -7.42 18.95 -17.11
C ALA A 142 -7.81 20.33 -16.54
N VAL A 143 -7.30 20.71 -15.37
CA VAL A 143 -7.50 22.04 -14.79
C VAL A 143 -6.88 23.13 -15.67
N SER A 144 -5.71 22.89 -16.27
CA SER A 144 -5.11 23.85 -17.23
C SER A 144 -6.01 24.06 -18.44
N ARG A 145 -6.49 22.97 -19.07
CA ARG A 145 -7.43 23.03 -20.20
C ARG A 145 -8.71 23.77 -19.84
N ALA A 146 -9.28 23.52 -18.65
CA ALA A 146 -10.48 24.21 -18.19
C ALA A 146 -10.23 25.73 -18.01
N ARG A 147 -9.06 26.12 -17.46
CA ARG A 147 -8.68 27.53 -17.34
C ARG A 147 -8.50 28.19 -18.69
N GLU A 148 -7.82 27.54 -19.63
CA GLU A 148 -7.64 28.02 -21.00
C GLU A 148 -8.98 28.20 -21.72
N ALA A 149 -9.88 27.22 -21.64
CA ALA A 149 -11.23 27.31 -22.21
C ALA A 149 -12.03 28.47 -21.58
N SER A 150 -11.96 28.65 -20.25
CA SER A 150 -12.63 29.75 -19.55
C SER A 150 -12.10 31.13 -19.95
N ALA A 151 -10.78 31.25 -20.13
CA ALA A 151 -10.14 32.49 -20.55
C ALA A 151 -10.55 32.84 -21.98
N GLY A 152 -10.56 31.84 -22.87
CA GLY A 152 -11.11 31.98 -24.20
C GLY A 152 -12.57 32.43 -24.16
N LEU A 153 -13.43 31.77 -23.38
CA LEU A 153 -14.85 32.13 -23.31
C LEU A 153 -15.05 33.60 -22.91
N ARG A 154 -14.26 34.09 -21.93
CA ARG A 154 -14.29 35.48 -21.50
C ARG A 154 -13.86 36.45 -22.60
N GLU A 155 -12.81 36.13 -23.34
CA GLU A 155 -12.34 36.94 -24.47
C GLU A 155 -13.41 37.03 -25.58
N ALA A 156 -13.98 35.89 -25.97
CA ALA A 156 -15.04 35.82 -26.98
C ALA A 156 -16.28 36.62 -26.55
N ALA A 157 -16.68 36.52 -25.27
CA ALA A 157 -17.82 37.27 -24.74
C ALA A 157 -17.62 38.79 -24.70
N THR A 158 -16.37 39.27 -24.61
CA THR A 158 -16.05 40.71 -24.65
C THR A 158 -15.90 41.27 -26.07
N ALA A 159 -15.75 40.42 -27.09
CA ALA A 159 -15.76 40.84 -28.48
C ALA A 159 -17.21 41.03 -28.98
N THR A 160 -17.49 42.09 -29.75
CA THR A 160 -18.80 42.29 -30.41
C THR A 160 -18.67 42.24 -31.93
N PRO A 161 -19.59 41.57 -32.67
CA PRO A 161 -20.58 40.62 -32.19
C PRO A 161 -19.95 39.23 -32.10
N ALA A 162 -19.81 38.70 -30.88
CA ALA A 162 -19.42 37.32 -30.68
C ALA A 162 -20.44 36.38 -31.36
N ASP A 163 -19.95 35.53 -32.26
CA ASP A 163 -20.78 34.46 -32.82
C ASP A 163 -21.26 33.57 -31.68
N THR A 164 -22.58 33.47 -31.51
CA THR A 164 -23.21 32.62 -30.49
C THR A 164 -22.72 31.17 -30.61
N ALA A 165 -22.36 30.71 -31.81
CA ALA A 165 -21.79 29.39 -32.03
C ALA A 165 -20.36 29.22 -31.47
N GLU A 166 -19.57 30.28 -31.39
CA GLU A 166 -18.23 30.26 -30.77
C GLU A 166 -18.32 30.18 -29.24
N LEU A 167 -19.30 30.88 -28.66
CA LEU A 167 -19.56 30.81 -27.22
C LEU A 167 -20.02 29.40 -26.80
N VAL A 168 -20.93 28.79 -27.57
CA VAL A 168 -21.39 27.41 -27.32
C VAL A 168 -20.23 26.42 -27.38
N ARG A 169 -19.39 26.49 -28.43
CA ARG A 169 -18.22 25.61 -28.55
C ARG A 169 -17.24 25.72 -27.39
N ARG A 170 -16.96 26.93 -26.90
CA ARG A 170 -16.06 27.13 -25.76
C ARG A 170 -16.67 26.64 -24.44
N CYS A 171 -18.00 26.74 -24.28
CA CYS A 171 -18.71 26.12 -23.15
C CYS A 171 -18.63 24.58 -23.20
N ASP A 172 -18.82 23.98 -24.37
CA ASP A 172 -18.70 22.52 -24.54
C ASP A 172 -17.28 22.04 -24.20
N ALA A 173 -16.25 22.76 -24.64
CA ALA A 173 -14.86 22.46 -24.31
C ALA A 173 -14.56 22.53 -22.80
N LEU A 174 -15.20 23.46 -22.08
CA LEU A 174 -15.10 23.55 -20.62
C LEU A 174 -15.82 22.38 -19.94
N ASP A 175 -17.02 22.01 -20.40
CA ASP A 175 -17.77 20.86 -19.87
C ASP A 175 -16.99 19.55 -20.07
N ASP A 176 -16.38 19.37 -21.25
CA ASP A 176 -15.54 18.21 -21.54
C ASP A 176 -14.28 18.15 -20.65
N ALA A 177 -13.64 19.29 -20.38
CA ALA A 177 -12.50 19.36 -19.47
C ALA A 177 -12.91 19.01 -18.02
N LEU A 178 -14.08 19.47 -17.57
CA LEU A 178 -14.63 19.14 -16.25
C LEU A 178 -15.04 17.67 -16.16
N ARG A 179 -15.63 17.11 -17.23
CA ARG A 179 -15.93 15.68 -17.33
C ARG A 179 -14.68 14.85 -17.19
N GLN A 180 -13.57 15.18 -17.86
CA GLN A 180 -12.31 14.43 -17.70
C GLN A 180 -11.79 14.36 -16.26
N VAL A 181 -12.12 15.34 -15.41
CA VAL A 181 -11.78 15.30 -13.98
C VAL A 181 -12.75 14.41 -13.20
N ALA A 182 -14.05 14.46 -13.51
CA ALA A 182 -15.11 13.78 -12.76
C ALA A 182 -15.43 12.34 -13.25
N GLY A 183 -15.10 12.01 -14.50
CA GLY A 183 -15.38 10.73 -15.14
C GLY A 183 -14.48 10.58 -16.34
N GLY A 184 -13.64 9.53 -16.34
CA GLY A 184 -12.76 9.21 -17.47
C GLY A 184 -13.48 9.25 -18.83
N PRO A 185 -12.73 9.38 -19.95
CA PRO A 185 -13.28 9.62 -21.27
C PRO A 185 -14.45 8.68 -21.55
N ALA A 186 -15.59 9.25 -21.97
CA ALA A 186 -16.81 8.52 -22.27
C ALA A 186 -16.46 7.22 -22.99
N ALA A 187 -16.79 6.10 -22.34
CA ALA A 187 -16.51 4.78 -22.86
C ALA A 187 -16.97 4.72 -24.31
N LYS A 188 -16.03 4.43 -25.21
CA LYS A 188 -16.31 4.16 -26.62
C LYS A 188 -17.44 3.12 -26.67
N PRO A 189 -18.56 3.37 -27.35
CA PRO A 189 -19.66 2.41 -27.36
C PRO A 189 -19.12 1.08 -27.88
N ALA A 190 -19.27 0.04 -27.06
CA ALA A 190 -19.00 -1.32 -27.45
C ALA A 190 -19.75 -1.60 -28.75
N ALA A 191 -19.04 -2.03 -29.78
CA ALA A 191 -19.65 -2.50 -31.01
C ALA A 191 -20.54 -3.70 -30.67
N THR A 192 -21.84 -3.45 -30.55
CA THR A 192 -22.88 -4.46 -30.49
C THR A 192 -22.83 -5.28 -31.77
N GLY A 193 -22.83 -6.60 -31.59
CA GLY A 193 -22.60 -7.58 -32.66
C GLY A 193 -23.61 -7.50 -33.80
N GLN A 194 -23.12 -7.91 -34.97
CA GLN A 194 -23.93 -8.53 -36.00
C GLN A 194 -23.70 -10.03 -35.93
N GLY A 195 -24.75 -10.76 -35.52
CA GLY A 195 -24.89 -12.17 -35.80
C GLY A 195 -25.67 -12.35 -37.10
N SER A 196 -25.11 -13.15 -38.01
CA SER A 196 -25.75 -14.08 -38.96
C SER A 196 -24.61 -14.51 -39.91
N ASP A 197 -24.36 -15.76 -40.26
CA ASP A 197 -25.28 -16.86 -40.49
C ASP A 197 -24.45 -18.13 -40.78
N GLY A 198 -25.04 -19.32 -40.56
CA GLY A 198 -24.68 -20.54 -41.29
C GLY A 198 -23.59 -21.47 -40.73
N GLY A 199 -24.01 -22.51 -39.98
CA GLY A 199 -23.43 -23.85 -40.14
C GLY A 199 -24.03 -24.54 -41.39
N PRO A 200 -23.76 -25.84 -41.68
CA PRO A 200 -23.04 -26.85 -40.89
C PRO A 200 -22.01 -27.67 -41.72
N GLY A 201 -21.23 -28.55 -41.09
CA GLY A 201 -20.47 -29.57 -41.83
C GLY A 201 -19.44 -30.33 -40.99
N SER A 202 -19.88 -31.49 -40.51
CA SER A 202 -19.13 -32.67 -40.08
C SER A 202 -17.74 -32.88 -40.70
N ASP A 203 -16.74 -33.23 -39.89
CA ASP A 203 -16.08 -34.57 -39.92
C ASP A 203 -14.78 -34.56 -39.08
N GLU A 204 -14.80 -35.35 -38.01
CA GLU A 204 -13.63 -36.05 -37.44
C GLU A 204 -13.19 -37.17 -38.43
N PRO A 205 -12.06 -37.89 -38.24
CA PRO A 205 -11.04 -37.80 -37.19
C PRO A 205 -9.57 -37.88 -37.70
N GLU A 206 -8.64 -37.70 -36.75
CA GLU A 206 -7.30 -38.33 -36.53
C GLU A 206 -6.52 -39.05 -37.68
N PRO A 207 -5.16 -39.05 -37.64
CA PRO A 207 -4.38 -39.67 -36.56
C PRO A 207 -3.20 -38.86 -35.99
#